data_AF-A0A955J7E5-F1
#
_entry.id   AF-A0A955J7E5-F1
#
_cell.length_a   1.000
_cell.length_b   1.000
_cell.length_c   1.000
_cell.angle_alpha   90.00
_cell.angle_beta   90.00
_cell.angle_gamma   90.00
#
_symmetry.space_group_name_H-M   'P 1'
#
loop_
_entity.id
_entity.type
_entity.pdbx_description
1 polymer ?
#
loop_
_entity_poly.entity_id
_entity_poly.type
_entity_poly.pdbx_seq_one_letter_code
_entity_poly.pdbx_strand_id
1 'polypeptide(L)'
;MAYAVFNDGATDGREPWVDYEFTDEPFVEVLGESAPGQTERVEIFACTRRRYRWPAGLTEAQRVAWEAFLQARGIVREAFLVEDPRDPLRELVALEPSTGDGARVTFSLPTAEASPDFRWYPKQGSVVGYVAGVPAAVASVDTTARTVTFAAPPAPAAAVAATYRGLRLVRLSDPPTYQGVTKRFGRYEFALEEVLRD
;
A
#
# COMPACT_ATOMS: atom_id res chain seq x y z
N MET A 1 0.86 15.41 2.69
CA MET A 1 1.72 14.21 2.60
C MET A 1 1.82 13.85 1.12
N ALA A 2 3.02 13.73 0.56
CA ALA A 2 3.19 13.44 -0.86
C ALA A 2 3.17 11.92 -1.08
N TYR A 3 2.13 11.43 -1.75
CA TYR A 3 2.13 10.09 -2.33
C TYR A 3 2.62 10.21 -3.77
N ALA A 4 3.40 9.24 -4.23
CA ALA A 4 3.86 9.24 -5.61
C ALA A 4 2.66 8.91 -6.52
N VAL A 5 2.09 9.93 -7.16
CA VAL A 5 1.15 9.76 -8.28
C VAL A 5 1.97 9.85 -9.55
N PHE A 6 2.15 8.71 -10.20
CA PHE A 6 2.85 8.64 -11.46
C PHE A 6 1.85 8.88 -12.59
N ASN A 7 1.73 10.12 -13.02
CA ASN A 7 0.86 10.55 -14.11
C ASN A 7 1.77 11.08 -15.24
N ASP A 8 1.74 10.47 -16.43
CA ASP A 8 2.48 10.95 -17.61
C ASP A 8 1.60 11.70 -18.63
N GLY A 9 0.29 11.83 -18.37
CA GLY A 9 -0.62 12.50 -19.28
C GLY A 9 -1.01 11.69 -20.52
N ALA A 10 -0.81 10.37 -20.56
CA ALA A 10 -1.31 9.53 -21.64
C ALA A 10 -2.84 9.34 -21.57
N THR A 11 -3.54 9.81 -22.62
CA THR A 11 -5.00 9.71 -22.80
C THR A 11 -5.45 8.42 -23.52
N ASP A 12 -4.56 7.45 -23.74
CA ASP A 12 -4.83 6.26 -24.55
C ASP A 12 -5.21 5.00 -23.75
N GLY A 13 -5.43 5.13 -22.45
CA GLY A 13 -5.90 4.02 -21.61
C GLY A 13 -4.85 2.92 -21.37
N ARG A 14 -3.58 3.18 -21.67
CA ARG A 14 -2.46 2.34 -21.25
C ARG A 14 -1.92 2.87 -19.93
N GLU A 15 -1.94 2.02 -18.91
CA GLU A 15 -1.46 2.37 -17.57
C GLU A 15 0.03 2.77 -17.62
N PRO A 16 0.46 3.78 -16.85
CA PRO A 16 1.80 4.40 -16.95
C PRO A 16 2.98 3.49 -16.54
N TRP A 17 2.71 2.24 -16.23
CA TRP A 17 3.68 1.21 -15.83
C TRP A 17 3.49 -0.05 -16.67
N VAL A 18 3.75 0.02 -17.96
CA VAL A 18 3.86 -1.19 -18.79
C VAL A 18 5.25 -1.78 -18.53
N ASP A 19 5.30 -3.07 -18.16
CA ASP A 19 6.47 -3.95 -17.88
C ASP A 19 6.97 -4.08 -16.44
N TYR A 20 6.08 -4.06 -15.44
CA TYR A 20 6.38 -4.64 -14.11
C TYR A 20 5.76 -6.02 -13.92
N GLU A 21 6.49 -6.84 -13.18
CA GLU A 21 6.07 -8.14 -12.68
C GLU A 21 5.89 -8.05 -11.16
N PHE A 22 4.99 -8.86 -10.63
CA PHE A 22 4.89 -9.03 -9.20
C PHE A 22 4.71 -10.51 -8.84
N THR A 23 5.20 -10.87 -7.66
CA THR A 23 4.96 -12.17 -7.04
C THR A 23 4.35 -11.96 -5.66
N ASP A 24 3.32 -12.73 -5.35
CA ASP A 24 2.74 -12.80 -4.01
C ASP A 24 3.38 -13.96 -3.25
N GLU A 25 3.98 -13.67 -2.11
CA GLU A 25 4.68 -14.63 -1.25
C GLU A 25 4.04 -14.64 0.15
N PRO A 26 3.95 -15.77 0.84
CA PRO A 26 3.55 -15.78 2.24
C PRO A 26 4.58 -15.05 3.12
N PHE A 27 4.14 -14.41 4.19
CA PHE A 27 5.05 -13.94 5.23
C PHE A 27 5.50 -15.13 6.06
N VAL A 28 6.73 -15.61 5.82
CA VAL A 28 7.26 -16.81 6.47
C VAL A 28 8.46 -16.48 7.34
N GLU A 29 8.44 -16.94 8.59
CA GLU A 29 9.63 -17.06 9.43
C GLU A 29 10.28 -18.42 9.21
N VAL A 30 11.60 -18.43 9.00
CA VAL A 30 12.39 -19.67 8.94
C VAL A 30 12.93 -19.94 10.34
N LEU A 31 12.40 -20.98 11.00
CA LEU A 31 12.76 -21.31 12.39
C LEU A 31 14.08 -22.10 12.51
N GLY A 32 14.71 -22.45 11.38
CA GLY A 32 15.97 -23.19 11.31
C GLY A 32 15.82 -24.58 10.66
N GLU A 33 16.91 -25.36 10.69
CA GLU A 33 16.85 -26.79 10.31
C GLU A 33 16.26 -27.60 11.46
N SER A 34 15.09 -28.19 11.24
CA SER A 34 14.48 -29.14 12.18
C SER A 34 15.05 -30.55 11.99
N ALA A 35 15.62 -30.84 10.82
CA ALA A 35 16.42 -32.03 10.49
C ALA A 35 17.32 -31.74 9.27
N PRO A 36 18.32 -32.60 8.93
CA PRO A 36 19.17 -32.39 7.76
C PRO A 36 18.34 -32.23 6.47
N GLY A 37 18.40 -31.06 5.84
CA GLY A 37 17.62 -30.76 4.63
C GLY A 37 16.13 -30.47 4.86
N GLN A 38 15.67 -30.33 6.11
CA GLN A 38 14.32 -29.89 6.44
C GLN A 38 14.37 -28.52 7.12
N THR A 39 13.88 -27.51 6.42
CA THR A 39 13.71 -26.16 6.95
C THR A 39 12.29 -26.00 7.45
N GLU A 40 12.12 -25.73 8.74
CA GLU A 40 10.81 -25.40 9.29
C GLU A 40 10.44 -23.95 8.96
N ARG A 41 9.22 -23.77 8.47
CA ARG A 41 8.68 -22.50 7.97
C ARG A 41 7.33 -22.26 8.62
N VAL A 42 7.17 -21.11 9.28
CA VAL A 42 5.90 -20.71 9.90
C VAL A 42 5.38 -19.46 9.21
N GLU A 43 4.14 -19.50 8.77
CA GLU A 43 3.44 -18.32 8.26
C GLU A 43 3.08 -17.41 9.43
N ILE A 44 3.60 -16.18 9.41
CA ILE A 44 3.45 -15.19 10.49
C ILE A 44 2.13 -14.42 10.32
N PHE A 45 1.71 -14.20 9.06
CA PHE A 45 0.50 -13.44 8.75
C PHE A 45 -0.40 -14.22 7.80
N ALA A 46 -1.72 -14.04 7.96
CA ALA A 46 -2.72 -14.67 7.08
C ALA A 46 -2.76 -14.09 5.65
N CYS A 47 -2.04 -12.98 5.41
CA CYS A 47 -1.97 -12.34 4.11
C CYS A 47 -0.63 -12.60 3.40
N THR A 48 -0.61 -12.45 2.08
CA THR A 48 0.63 -12.47 1.28
C THR A 48 1.29 -11.10 1.23
N ARG A 49 2.62 -11.07 1.12
CA ARG A 49 3.41 -9.90 0.70
C ARG A 49 3.60 -9.90 -0.80
N ARG A 50 3.51 -8.72 -1.41
CA ARG A 50 3.84 -8.53 -2.82
C ARG A 50 5.29 -8.06 -2.99
N ARG A 51 6.01 -8.69 -3.92
CA ARG A 51 7.30 -8.21 -4.42
C ARG A 51 7.14 -7.75 -5.85
N TYR A 52 7.59 -6.54 -6.14
CA TYR A 52 7.54 -5.93 -7.46
C TYR A 52 8.93 -5.94 -8.10
N ARG A 53 8.99 -6.18 -9.40
CA ARG A 53 10.22 -6.11 -10.20
C ARG A 53 9.94 -5.50 -11.57
N TRP A 54 10.96 -4.88 -12.14
CA TRP A 54 10.94 -4.33 -13.50
C TRP A 54 12.06 -5.00 -14.32
N PRO A 55 11.81 -6.17 -14.94
CA PRO A 55 12.85 -6.93 -15.65
C PRO A 55 13.48 -6.16 -16.81
N ALA A 56 12.67 -5.38 -17.54
CA ALA A 56 13.14 -4.51 -18.62
C ALA A 56 13.83 -3.22 -18.10
N GLY A 57 13.79 -2.99 -16.79
CA GLY A 57 14.22 -1.76 -16.15
C GLY A 57 13.26 -0.59 -16.38
N LEU A 58 13.61 0.55 -15.80
CA LEU A 58 12.89 1.81 -16.00
C LEU A 58 13.41 2.56 -17.23
N THR A 59 12.50 3.15 -18.00
CA THR A 59 12.83 4.16 -19.01
C THR A 59 13.56 5.35 -18.37
N GLU A 60 14.24 6.17 -19.16
CA GLU A 60 14.98 7.33 -18.64
C GLU A 60 14.06 8.30 -17.88
N ALA A 61 12.88 8.60 -18.42
CA ALA A 61 11.90 9.48 -17.76
C ALA A 61 11.41 8.90 -16.42
N GLN A 62 11.05 7.61 -16.39
CA GLN A 62 10.65 6.92 -15.16
C GLN A 62 11.78 6.89 -14.13
N ARG A 63 13.01 6.67 -14.57
CA ARG A 63 14.19 6.68 -13.69
C ARG A 63 14.43 8.05 -13.08
N VAL A 64 14.35 9.12 -13.86
CA VAL A 64 14.50 10.50 -13.36
C VAL A 64 13.42 10.82 -12.33
N ALA A 65 12.16 10.45 -12.60
CA ALA A 65 11.06 10.64 -11.65
C ALA A 65 11.29 9.83 -10.36
N TRP A 66 11.77 8.60 -10.48
CA TRP A 66 12.08 7.73 -9.36
C TRP A 66 13.22 8.26 -8.49
N GLU A 67 14.33 8.68 -9.11
CA GLU A 67 15.47 9.26 -8.41
C GLU A 67 15.08 10.56 -7.70
N ALA A 68 14.28 11.42 -8.33
CA ALA A 68 13.75 12.63 -7.70
C ALA A 68 12.88 12.30 -6.47
N PHE A 69 12.03 11.28 -6.58
CA PHE A 69 11.23 10.80 -5.45
C PHE A 69 12.12 10.30 -4.30
N LEU A 70 13.11 9.45 -4.58
CA LEU A 70 14.04 8.96 -3.57
C LEU A 70 14.86 10.09 -2.94
N GLN A 71 15.35 11.04 -3.74
CA GLN A 71 16.08 12.21 -3.24
C GLN A 71 15.24 13.07 -2.32
N ALA A 72 13.97 13.34 -2.67
CA ALA A 72 13.05 14.09 -1.82
C ALA A 72 12.81 13.38 -0.47
N ARG A 73 12.94 12.06 -0.43
CA ARG A 73 12.89 11.27 0.80
C ARG A 73 14.22 11.10 1.52
N GLY A 74 15.32 11.63 0.99
CA GLY A 74 16.65 11.50 1.59
C GLY A 74 17.39 10.21 1.23
N ILE A 75 17.00 9.49 0.17
CA ILE A 75 17.61 8.25 -0.32
C ILE A 75 17.71 7.20 0.80
N VAL A 76 16.55 6.80 1.32
CA VAL A 76 16.44 5.86 2.43
C VAL A 76 15.63 4.62 2.01
N ARG A 77 15.88 3.49 2.68
CA ARG A 77 15.06 2.26 2.54
C ARG A 77 13.76 2.34 3.38
N GLU A 78 13.37 3.52 3.84
CA GLU A 78 12.15 3.68 4.60
C GLU A 78 10.92 3.36 3.77
N ALA A 79 9.90 2.83 4.43
CA ALA A 79 8.65 2.48 3.76
C ALA A 79 7.92 3.71 3.19
N PHE A 80 7.22 3.52 2.08
CA PHE A 80 6.35 4.50 1.42
C PHE A 80 5.13 3.79 0.82
N LEU A 81 4.12 4.58 0.47
CA LEU A 81 2.90 4.06 -0.15
C LEU A 81 3.02 4.06 -1.67
N VAL A 82 2.57 2.96 -2.28
CA VAL A 82 2.45 2.80 -3.73
C VAL A 82 1.01 2.41 -4.09
N GLU A 83 0.49 3.01 -5.15
CA GLU A 83 -0.72 2.55 -5.83
C GLU A 83 -0.31 1.54 -6.91
N ASP A 84 -0.81 0.32 -6.83
CA ASP A 84 -0.68 -0.69 -7.88
C ASP A 84 -1.95 -0.64 -8.74
N PRO A 85 -1.85 -0.25 -10.03
CA PRO A 85 -3.01 -0.17 -10.92
C PRO A 85 -3.76 -1.49 -11.10
N ARG A 86 -3.06 -2.63 -10.93
CA ARG A 86 -3.66 -3.98 -11.05
C ARG A 86 -4.40 -4.41 -9.79
N ASP A 87 -4.31 -3.66 -8.70
CA ASP A 87 -5.04 -3.98 -7.49
C ASP A 87 -6.52 -3.62 -7.61
N PRO A 88 -7.43 -4.49 -7.15
CA PRO A 88 -8.86 -4.23 -7.21
C PRO A 88 -9.24 -3.11 -6.24
N LEU A 89 -10.36 -2.45 -6.55
CA LEU A 89 -11.04 -1.57 -5.60
C LEU A 89 -11.39 -2.36 -4.32
N ARG A 90 -11.20 -1.75 -3.16
CA ARG A 90 -11.64 -2.32 -1.88
C ARG A 90 -13.09 -1.92 -1.69
N GLU A 91 -14.01 -2.87 -1.73
CA GLU A 91 -15.45 -2.61 -1.69
C GLU A 91 -16.03 -2.93 -0.32
N LEU A 92 -16.81 -1.98 0.22
CA LEU A 92 -17.60 -2.17 1.46
C LEU A 92 -16.80 -2.79 2.62
N VAL A 93 -15.55 -2.36 2.79
CA VAL A 93 -14.70 -2.77 3.90
C VAL A 93 -15.31 -2.26 5.19
N ALA A 94 -15.65 -3.17 6.10
CA ALA A 94 -16.15 -2.80 7.42
C ALA A 94 -15.08 -2.00 8.17
N LEU A 95 -15.48 -0.87 8.75
CA LEU A 95 -14.59 -0.05 9.57
C LEU A 95 -14.60 -0.56 11.01
N GLU A 96 -13.68 -0.06 11.84
CA GLU A 96 -13.52 -0.42 13.24
C GLU A 96 -13.69 0.81 14.14
N PRO A 97 -14.66 0.80 15.08
CA PRO A 97 -15.70 -0.24 15.26
C PRO A 97 -16.64 -0.32 14.04
N SER A 98 -17.24 -1.50 13.83
CA SER A 98 -18.10 -1.76 12.66
C SER A 98 -19.50 -1.16 12.75
N THR A 99 -19.83 -0.53 13.87
CA THR A 99 -21.09 0.17 14.08
C THR A 99 -20.88 1.53 14.74
N GLY A 100 -21.79 2.45 14.43
CA GLY A 100 -21.87 3.75 15.10
C GLY A 100 -22.34 3.63 16.55
N ASP A 101 -21.88 4.58 17.37
CA ASP A 101 -22.33 4.78 18.75
C ASP A 101 -23.21 6.05 18.91
N GLY A 102 -23.49 6.77 17.82
CA GLY A 102 -24.23 8.03 17.83
C GLY A 102 -23.41 9.27 18.18
N ALA A 103 -22.11 9.15 18.47
CA ALA A 103 -21.24 10.26 18.87
C ALA A 103 -19.91 10.32 18.10
N ARG A 104 -19.32 9.16 17.81
CA ARG A 104 -18.05 9.04 17.11
C ARG A 104 -18.21 9.31 15.62
N VAL A 105 -17.25 10.03 15.07
CA VAL A 105 -17.17 10.32 13.63
C VAL A 105 -16.00 9.64 12.95
N THR A 106 -14.95 9.28 13.70
CA THR A 106 -13.72 8.69 13.17
C THR A 106 -13.68 7.19 13.43
N PHE A 107 -13.42 6.43 12.37
CA PHE A 107 -13.34 4.97 12.37
C PHE A 107 -12.08 4.52 11.64
N SER A 108 -11.50 3.42 12.07
CA SER A 108 -10.29 2.86 11.46
C SER A 108 -10.64 1.84 10.38
N LEU A 109 -9.77 1.64 9.40
CA LEU A 109 -9.77 0.40 8.63
C LEU A 109 -9.38 -0.78 9.53
N PRO A 110 -9.67 -2.03 9.13
CA PRO A 110 -9.35 -3.20 9.94
C PRO A 110 -7.91 -3.22 10.45
N THR A 111 -7.74 -3.32 11.77
CA THR A 111 -6.41 -3.38 12.42
C THR A 111 -6.00 -4.80 12.80
N ALA A 112 -6.90 -5.78 12.69
CA ALA A 112 -6.56 -7.17 12.97
C ALA A 112 -5.79 -7.81 11.81
N GLU A 113 -4.66 -8.44 12.10
CA GLU A 113 -3.80 -9.15 11.12
C GLU A 113 -4.51 -10.30 10.39
N ALA A 114 -5.55 -10.87 11.00
CA ALA A 114 -6.42 -11.86 10.39
C ALA A 114 -7.28 -11.29 9.25
N SER A 115 -7.42 -9.96 9.15
CA SER A 115 -8.16 -9.31 8.08
C SER A 115 -7.30 -9.14 6.83
N PRO A 116 -7.77 -9.55 5.64
CA PRO A 116 -7.07 -9.26 4.39
C PRO A 116 -6.98 -7.76 4.09
N ASP A 117 -7.82 -6.94 4.75
CA ASP A 117 -7.83 -5.48 4.62
C ASP A 117 -6.77 -4.78 5.49
N PHE A 118 -6.12 -5.52 6.40
CA PHE A 118 -5.08 -5.03 7.30
C PHE A 118 -3.91 -4.36 6.58
N ARG A 119 -3.51 -4.90 5.42
CA ARG A 119 -2.35 -4.40 4.67
C ARG A 119 -2.59 -3.10 3.89
N TRP A 120 -3.85 -2.67 3.75
CA TRP A 120 -4.20 -1.59 2.82
C TRP A 120 -4.30 -0.23 3.49
N TYR A 121 -3.85 0.77 2.76
CA TYR A 121 -3.94 2.19 3.12
C TYR A 121 -4.92 2.89 2.15
N PRO A 122 -5.83 3.74 2.63
CA PRO A 122 -6.83 4.36 1.77
C PRO A 122 -6.23 5.52 0.99
N LYS A 123 -6.31 5.50 -0.35
CA LYS A 123 -5.88 6.63 -1.18
C LYS A 123 -6.82 7.83 -0.95
N GLN A 124 -6.26 8.95 -0.52
CA GLN A 124 -7.01 10.19 -0.32
C GLN A 124 -7.74 10.61 -1.62
N GLY A 125 -8.99 11.05 -1.48
CA GLY A 125 -9.84 11.42 -2.62
C GLY A 125 -10.50 10.25 -3.36
N SER A 126 -10.21 9.00 -2.98
CA SER A 126 -10.88 7.81 -3.54
C SER A 126 -11.93 7.17 -2.62
N VAL A 127 -12.00 7.62 -1.37
CA VAL A 127 -12.82 6.99 -0.33
C VAL A 127 -14.28 7.43 -0.42
N VAL A 128 -15.18 6.45 -0.46
CA VAL A 128 -16.62 6.62 -0.28
C VAL A 128 -17.02 5.90 1.00
N GLY A 129 -17.56 6.65 1.96
CA GLY A 129 -18.06 6.10 3.23
C GLY A 129 -19.51 5.65 3.11
N TYR A 130 -19.88 4.63 3.87
CA TYR A 130 -21.23 4.08 3.93
C TYR A 130 -21.70 3.95 5.37
N VAL A 131 -22.94 4.33 5.63
CA VAL A 131 -23.63 4.14 6.91
C VAL A 131 -24.94 3.42 6.63
N ALA A 132 -25.14 2.26 7.29
CA ALA A 132 -26.27 1.36 7.04
C ALA A 132 -26.46 1.01 5.55
N GLY A 133 -25.35 0.87 4.81
CA GLY A 133 -25.34 0.55 3.38
C GLY A 133 -25.62 1.74 2.44
N VAL A 134 -25.86 2.94 2.97
CA VAL A 134 -26.12 4.15 2.18
C VAL A 134 -24.86 5.03 2.15
N PRO A 135 -24.48 5.61 0.99
CA PRO A 135 -23.37 6.56 0.92
C PRO A 135 -23.55 7.71 1.91
N ALA A 136 -22.51 7.96 2.70
CA ALA A 136 -22.46 9.02 3.70
C ALA A 136 -21.29 9.96 3.43
N ALA A 137 -21.46 11.23 3.78
CA ALA A 137 -20.42 12.23 3.58
C ALA A 137 -19.20 11.95 4.47
N VAL A 138 -18.02 11.88 3.85
CA VAL A 138 -16.72 11.76 4.52
C VAL A 138 -16.12 13.16 4.62
N ALA A 139 -15.79 13.59 5.83
CA ALA A 139 -15.15 14.87 6.10
C ALA A 139 -13.64 14.83 5.85
N SER A 140 -12.97 13.75 6.26
CA SER A 140 -11.53 13.58 6.05
C SER A 140 -11.12 12.11 6.06
N VAL A 141 -9.95 11.85 5.47
CA VAL A 141 -9.30 10.54 5.48
C VAL A 141 -7.85 10.77 5.88
N ASP A 142 -7.39 10.06 6.91
CA ASP A 142 -5.98 9.97 7.22
C ASP A 142 -5.46 8.65 6.64
N THR A 143 -4.73 8.76 5.53
CA THR A 143 -4.16 7.60 4.87
C THR A 143 -3.21 6.84 5.79
N THR A 144 -2.37 7.53 6.57
CA THR A 144 -1.31 6.90 7.37
C THR A 144 -1.84 6.33 8.69
N ALA A 145 -2.77 7.03 9.34
CA ALA A 145 -3.47 6.49 10.50
C ALA A 145 -4.52 5.44 10.09
N ARG A 146 -4.78 5.27 8.78
CA ARG A 146 -5.79 4.37 8.22
C ARG A 146 -7.18 4.65 8.80
N THR A 147 -7.54 5.92 8.92
CA THR A 147 -8.82 6.35 9.51
C THR A 147 -9.67 7.15 8.53
N VAL A 148 -10.98 7.00 8.66
CA VAL A 148 -12.02 7.71 7.92
C VAL A 148 -12.87 8.49 8.91
N THR A 149 -13.04 9.78 8.69
CA THR A 149 -13.88 10.64 9.51
C THR A 149 -15.12 11.05 8.73
N PHE A 150 -16.29 10.65 9.19
CA PHE A 150 -17.58 11.04 8.63
C PHE A 150 -17.95 12.48 9.01
N ALA A 151 -18.74 13.15 8.18
CA ALA A 151 -19.21 14.51 8.44
C ALA A 151 -20.24 14.60 9.59
N ALA A 152 -20.91 13.50 9.90
CA ALA A 152 -21.85 13.38 10.99
C ALA A 152 -21.67 12.02 11.69
N PRO A 153 -21.94 11.93 13.01
CA PRO A 153 -21.82 10.67 13.72
C PRO A 153 -22.86 9.67 13.20
N PRO A 154 -22.46 8.46 12.79
CA PRO A 154 -23.39 7.40 12.44
C PRO A 154 -24.29 7.05 13.63
N ALA A 155 -25.57 6.79 13.35
CA ALA A 155 -26.55 6.44 14.39
C ALA A 155 -26.12 5.18 15.17
N PRO A 156 -26.58 5.02 16.42
CA PRO A 156 -26.29 3.83 17.22
C PRO A 156 -26.63 2.54 16.45
N ALA A 157 -25.71 1.57 16.48
CA ALA A 157 -25.81 0.28 15.79
C ALA A 157 -25.87 0.33 14.25
N ALA A 158 -25.77 1.51 13.62
CA ALA A 158 -25.69 1.59 12.16
C ALA A 158 -24.33 1.06 11.68
N ALA A 159 -24.35 0.09 10.78
CA ALA A 159 -23.13 -0.49 10.21
C ALA A 159 -22.31 0.58 9.45
N VAL A 160 -21.00 0.62 9.65
CA VAL A 160 -20.09 1.55 8.97
C VAL A 160 -19.11 0.80 8.08
N ALA A 161 -18.97 1.26 6.85
CA ALA A 161 -18.08 0.67 5.86
C ALA A 161 -17.48 1.74 4.94
N ALA A 162 -16.45 1.38 4.19
CA ALA A 162 -15.85 2.24 3.17
C ALA A 162 -15.48 1.46 1.90
N THR A 163 -15.61 2.13 0.76
CA THR A 163 -15.08 1.69 -0.53
C THR A 163 -13.94 2.63 -0.93
N TYR A 164 -12.78 2.11 -1.34
CA TYR A 164 -11.60 2.94 -1.65
C TYR A 164 -10.59 2.24 -2.54
N ARG A 165 -9.70 3.03 -3.18
CA ARG A 165 -8.49 2.50 -3.82
C ARG A 165 -7.42 2.25 -2.77
N GLY A 166 -6.95 1.02 -2.69
CA GLY A 166 -5.92 0.60 -1.75
C GLY A 166 -4.52 1.01 -2.21
N LEU A 167 -3.73 1.52 -1.28
CA LEU A 167 -2.29 1.69 -1.41
C LEU A 167 -1.61 0.61 -0.57
N ARG A 168 -0.42 0.19 -1.01
CA ARG A 168 0.43 -0.75 -0.29
C ARG A 168 1.63 -0.05 0.29
N LEU A 169 1.99 -0.44 1.49
CA LEU A 169 3.21 0.03 2.13
C LEU A 169 4.37 -0.84 1.64
N VAL A 170 5.34 -0.21 0.96
CA VAL A 170 6.46 -0.90 0.35
C VAL A 170 7.77 -0.21 0.72
N ARG A 171 8.89 -0.91 0.55
CA ARG A 171 10.24 -0.34 0.60
C ARG A 171 11.08 -0.87 -0.55
N LEU A 172 12.23 -0.23 -0.80
CA LEU A 172 13.24 -0.79 -1.71
C LEU A 172 13.70 -2.16 -1.17
N SER A 173 13.70 -3.19 -2.03
CA SER A 173 14.18 -4.52 -1.65
C SER A 173 15.67 -4.49 -1.29
N ASP A 174 16.46 -3.71 -2.02
CA ASP A 174 17.89 -3.53 -1.80
C ASP A 174 18.24 -2.05 -1.55
N PRO A 175 19.27 -1.76 -0.73
CA PRO A 175 19.72 -0.40 -0.54
C PRO A 175 20.23 0.19 -1.87
N PRO A 176 19.88 1.46 -2.19
CA PRO A 176 20.36 2.10 -3.39
C PRO A 176 21.88 2.27 -3.31
N THR A 177 22.61 1.70 -4.27
CA THR A 177 24.07 1.90 -4.39
C THR A 177 24.38 2.87 -5.53
N TYR A 178 25.12 3.94 -5.22
CA TYR A 178 25.65 4.87 -6.22
C TYR A 178 27.13 4.58 -6.42
N GLN A 179 27.55 4.29 -7.65
CA GLN A 179 28.97 4.21 -8.01
C GLN A 179 29.33 5.29 -9.05
N GLY A 180 30.18 6.23 -8.63
CA GLY A 180 30.99 7.06 -9.52
C GLY A 180 30.50 8.49 -9.75
N VAL A 181 31.45 9.43 -9.78
CA VAL A 181 31.28 10.87 -10.07
C VAL A 181 30.84 11.13 -11.53
N THR A 182 30.94 10.12 -12.40
CA THR A 182 30.78 10.25 -13.87
C THR A 182 29.65 9.41 -14.48
N LYS A 183 29.04 8.46 -13.74
CA LYS A 183 27.82 7.77 -14.16
C LYS A 183 26.71 8.10 -13.18
N ARG A 184 25.86 9.07 -13.54
CA ARG A 184 24.77 9.60 -12.69
C ARG A 184 23.65 8.60 -12.34
N PHE A 185 23.74 7.35 -12.79
CA PHE A 185 22.65 6.38 -12.65
C PHE A 185 23.08 5.25 -11.71
N GLY A 186 22.27 5.02 -10.67
CA GLY A 186 22.46 3.87 -9.79
C GLY A 186 22.28 2.55 -10.56
N ARG A 187 23.18 1.58 -10.31
CA ARG A 187 22.96 0.19 -10.71
C ARG A 187 22.24 -0.51 -9.56
N TYR A 188 20.92 -0.53 -9.61
CA TYR A 188 20.12 -1.38 -8.74
C TYR A 188 19.05 -2.07 -9.59
N GLU A 189 18.78 -3.33 -9.30
CA GLU A 189 17.54 -3.96 -9.76
C GLU A 189 16.41 -3.16 -9.11
N PHE A 190 15.56 -2.54 -9.91
CA PHE A 190 14.44 -1.80 -9.36
C PHE A 190 13.42 -2.81 -8.85
N ALA A 191 13.45 -3.05 -7.54
CA ALA A 191 12.60 -4.00 -6.86
C ALA A 191 12.04 -3.38 -5.57
N LEU A 192 10.75 -3.59 -5.36
CA LEU A 192 10.03 -3.16 -4.16
C LEU A 192 9.48 -4.38 -3.44
N GLU A 193 9.45 -4.32 -2.13
CA GLU A 193 8.80 -5.35 -1.30
C GLU A 193 7.78 -4.69 -0.38
N GLU A 194 6.61 -5.31 -0.30
CA GLU A 194 5.57 -4.95 0.66
C GLU A 194 6.05 -5.23 2.09
N VAL A 195 5.77 -4.28 2.97
CA VAL A 195 6.02 -4.37 4.41
C VAL A 195 4.74 -4.08 5.16
N LEU A 196 4.55 -4.75 6.28
CA LEU A 196 3.49 -4.42 7.22
C LEU A 196 4.05 -3.43 8.24
N ARG A 197 3.16 -2.67 8.87
CA ARG A 197 3.54 -1.75 9.93
C ARG A 197 3.50 -2.52 11.25
N ASP A 198 4.62 -2.51 11.98
CA ASP A 198 4.73 -3.01 13.35
C ASP A 198 3.79 -2.25 14.31
#